data_AF-A0AAD8NAA0-F1
#
_entry.id   AF-A0AAD8NAA0-F1
#
_cell.length_a   1.000
_cell.length_b   1.000
_cell.length_c   1.000
_cell.angle_alpha   90.00
_cell.angle_beta   90.00
_cell.angle_gamma   90.00
#
_symmetry.space_group_name_H-M   'P 1'
#
loop_
_entity.id
_entity.type
_entity.pdbx_description
1 polymer ?
#
loop_
_entity_poly.entity_id
_entity_poly.type
_entity_poly.pdbx_seq_one_letter_code
_entity_poly.pdbx_strand_id
1 'polypeptide(L)'
;MGNTVRFIRCWDAKTSHEIYKITIRLGGLGSGLELCIWSLLSLRCDSLVSADSSGSVQFWDNQFGTLLQAHSVHKGDVNVLDAAPSHNRVFFAGSGGVNKQSGALILLS
;
A
#
# COMPACT_ATOMS: atom_id res chain seq x y z
N MET A 1 -3.80 24.25 0.58
CA MET A 1 -2.53 23.52 0.37
C MET A 1 -2.59 22.30 1.29
N GLY A 2 -2.46 21.04 0.88
CA GLY A 2 -2.05 20.47 -0.40
C GLY A 2 -3.09 19.54 -1.03
N ASN A 3 -2.95 19.32 -2.34
CA ASN A 3 -3.71 18.31 -3.07
C ASN A 3 -3.08 16.95 -2.78
N THR A 4 -3.50 16.31 -1.69
CA THR A 4 -3.03 14.96 -1.38
C THR A 4 -3.59 13.99 -2.41
N VAL A 5 -2.70 13.47 -3.26
CA VAL A 5 -2.99 12.51 -4.32
C VAL A 5 -3.33 11.16 -3.70
N ARG A 6 -4.60 10.75 -3.79
CA ARG A 6 -5.09 9.45 -3.27
C ARG A 6 -5.25 8.40 -4.36
N PHE A 7 -4.33 8.38 -5.31
CA PHE A 7 -4.42 7.44 -6.40
C PHE A 7 -3.10 6.73 -6.70
N ILE A 8 -3.22 5.46 -7.06
CA ILE A 8 -2.15 4.71 -7.71
C ILE A 8 -2.46 4.76 -9.21
N ARG A 9 -1.48 5.10 -10.04
CA ARG A 9 -1.61 4.98 -11.49
C ARG A 9 -0.59 3.96 -11.99
N CYS A 10 -1.05 3.11 -12.89
CA CYS A 10 -0.18 2.23 -13.65
C CYS A 10 -0.11 2.75 -15.09
N TRP A 11 1.10 2.81 -15.62
CA TRP A 11 1.38 3.32 -16.95
C TRP A 11 2.14 2.26 -17.74
N ASP A 12 1.82 2.13 -19.02
CA ASP A 12 2.65 1.38 -19.94
C ASP A 12 3.93 2.22 -20.21
N ALA A 13 5.08 1.70 -19.78
CA ALA A 13 6.35 2.44 -19.86
C ALA A 13 6.83 2.66 -21.30
N LYS A 14 6.40 1.86 -22.27
CA LYS A 14 6.82 1.98 -23.68
C LYS A 14 6.00 3.04 -24.41
N THR A 15 4.71 3.07 -24.14
CA THR A 15 3.74 3.90 -24.87
C THR A 15 3.36 5.16 -24.10
N SER A 16 3.68 5.23 -22.79
CA SER A 16 3.27 6.31 -21.88
C SER A 16 1.75 6.47 -21.76
N HIS A 17 0.99 5.40 -22.00
CA HIS A 17 -0.46 5.38 -21.77
C HIS A 17 -0.79 4.93 -20.35
N GLU A 18 -1.76 5.60 -19.73
CA GLU A 18 -2.33 5.15 -18.44
C GLU A 18 -3.13 3.86 -18.67
N ILE A 19 -2.74 2.80 -17.96
CA ILE A 19 -3.43 1.50 -17.99
C ILE A 19 -4.64 1.55 -17.06
N TYR A 20 -4.43 2.00 -15.83
CA TYR A 20 -5.49 2.19 -14.85
C TYR A 20 -5.11 3.21 -13.77
N LYS A 21 -6.15 3.67 -13.07
CA LYS A 21 -6.06 4.53 -11.90
C LYS A 21 -6.93 3.98 -10.78
N ILE A 22 -6.29 3.64 -9.67
CA ILE A 22 -6.94 3.21 -8.43
C ILE A 22 -7.18 4.45 -7.57
N THR A 23 -8.40 4.65 -7.08
CA THR A 23 -8.69 5.69 -6.08
C THR A 23 -8.83 5.05 -4.71
N ILE A 24 -7.92 5.34 -3.80
CA ILE A 24 -7.96 4.79 -2.44
C ILE A 24 -8.98 5.59 -1.63
N ARG A 25 -10.00 4.89 -1.13
CA ARG A 25 -11.11 5.50 -0.38
C ARG A 25 -11.04 5.10 1.09
N LEU A 26 -10.96 6.09 1.98
CA LEU A 26 -11.16 5.89 3.42
C LEU A 26 -12.65 5.62 3.68
N GLY A 27 -12.93 4.49 4.32
CA GLY A 27 -14.25 4.25 4.91
C GLY A 27 -14.45 5.12 6.14
N GLY A 28 -15.36 6.11 6.06
CA GLY A 28 -16.08 6.66 7.22
C GLY A 28 -15.33 7.57 8.21
N LEU A 29 -14.02 7.79 8.11
CA LEU A 29 -13.33 8.76 8.97
C LEU A 29 -13.29 10.15 8.33
N GLY A 30 -13.70 11.15 9.10
CA GLY A 30 -13.90 12.54 8.69
C GLY A 30 -12.78 13.14 7.83
N SER A 31 -13.21 14.11 7.02
CA SER A 31 -12.53 14.81 5.93
C SER A 31 -11.25 15.58 6.28
N GLY A 32 -10.30 14.99 7.01
CA GLY A 32 -9.09 15.67 7.48
C GLY A 32 -7.80 14.86 7.47
N LEU A 33 -7.85 13.54 7.22
CA LEU A 33 -6.63 12.74 7.15
C LEU A 33 -6.04 12.77 5.73
N GLU A 34 -4.85 13.35 5.62
CA GLU A 34 -3.98 13.25 4.45
C GLU A 34 -3.41 11.83 4.41
N LEU A 35 -3.92 11.00 3.50
CA LEU A 35 -3.35 9.68 3.23
C LEU A 35 -2.30 9.79 2.17
N CYS A 36 -1.11 9.32 2.49
CA CYS A 36 0.00 9.25 1.57
C CYS A 36 0.38 7.77 1.38
N ILE A 37 0.50 7.36 0.12
CA ILE A 37 1.05 6.05 -0.23
C ILE A 37 2.57 6.20 -0.15
N TRP A 38 3.20 5.41 0.70
CA TRP A 38 4.63 5.51 0.96
C TRP A 38 5.42 4.44 0.22
N SER A 39 4.78 3.31 -0.06
CA SER A 39 5.45 2.20 -0.72
C SER A 39 4.51 1.45 -1.66
N LEU A 40 5.07 0.99 -2.78
CA LEU A 40 4.45 0.12 -3.76
C LEU A 40 5.40 -1.03 -4.07
N LEU A 41 4.87 -2.24 -4.17
CA LEU A 41 5.63 -3.45 -4.48
C LEU A 41 4.85 -4.33 -5.46
N SER A 42 5.43 -4.62 -6.61
CA SER A 42 4.87 -5.55 -7.60
C SER A 42 5.37 -6.98 -7.33
N LEU A 43 4.44 -7.94 -7.32
CA LEU A 43 4.72 -9.36 -7.13
C LEU A 43 4.61 -10.13 -8.44
N ARG A 44 5.31 -11.27 -8.53
CA ARG A 44 5.29 -12.14 -9.72
C ARG A 44 3.94 -12.82 -10.00
N CYS A 45 3.04 -12.81 -9.02
CA CYS A 45 1.69 -13.39 -9.14
C CYS A 45 0.64 -12.36 -9.60
N ASP A 46 1.04 -11.38 -10.42
CA ASP A 46 0.19 -10.30 -10.92
C ASP A 46 -0.58 -9.54 -9.83
N SER A 47 0.06 -9.38 -8.67
CA SER A 47 -0.47 -8.60 -7.57
C SER A 47 0.41 -7.38 -7.28
N LEU A 48 -0.22 -6.26 -6.99
CA LEU A 48 0.42 -5.05 -6.50
C LEU A 48 0.13 -4.92 -5.01
N VAL A 49 1.13 -4.55 -4.22
CA VAL A 49 0.98 -4.27 -2.80
C VAL A 49 1.25 -2.79 -2.57
N SER A 50 0.38 -2.13 -1.81
CA SER A 50 0.55 -0.73 -1.40
C SER A 50 0.55 -0.61 0.12
N ALA A 51 1.36 0.30 0.63
CA ALA A 51 1.36 0.70 2.03
C ALA A 51 1.18 2.21 2.18
N ASP A 52 0.40 2.63 3.17
CA ASP A 52 0.06 4.03 3.41
C ASP A 52 0.32 4.52 4.84
N SER A 53 0.24 5.84 5.02
CA SER A 53 0.40 6.54 6.30
C SER A 53 -0.67 6.23 7.35
N SER A 54 -1.74 5.48 7.01
CA SER A 54 -2.66 4.98 8.03
C SER A 54 -2.22 3.67 8.66
N GLY A 55 -1.13 3.08 8.17
CA GLY A 55 -0.71 1.74 8.56
C GLY A 55 -1.49 0.63 7.86
N SER A 56 -2.14 0.96 6.73
CA SER A 56 -2.85 -0.01 5.92
C SER A 56 -1.94 -0.59 4.84
N VAL A 57 -2.02 -1.91 4.66
CA VAL A 57 -1.38 -2.66 3.58
C VAL A 57 -2.49 -3.27 2.73
N GLN A 58 -2.50 -2.95 1.44
CA GLN A 58 -3.56 -3.34 0.50
C GLN A 58 -2.96 -4.10 -0.68
N PHE A 59 -3.63 -5.17 -1.09
CA PHE A 59 -3.30 -6.02 -2.22
C PHE A 59 -4.28 -5.75 -3.34
N TRP A 60 -3.75 -5.55 -4.55
CA TRP A 60 -4.49 -5.20 -5.74
C TRP A 60 -4.16 -6.15 -6.86
N ASP A 61 -5.13 -6.41 -7.72
CA ASP A 61 -4.92 -7.04 -9.01
C ASP A 61 -4.12 -6.09 -9.92
N ASN A 62 -2.98 -6.54 -10.44
CA ASN A 62 -2.09 -5.70 -11.23
C ASN A 62 -2.58 -5.47 -12.66
N GLN A 63 -3.56 -6.23 -13.14
CA GLN A 63 -4.11 -6.10 -14.49
C GLN A 63 -5.21 -5.04 -14.55
N PHE A 64 -6.10 -5.05 -13.56
CA PHE A 64 -7.31 -4.22 -13.53
C PHE A 64 -7.29 -3.16 -12.43
N GLY A 65 -6.34 -3.22 -11.49
CA GLY A 65 -6.26 -2.29 -10.36
C GLY A 65 -7.40 -2.47 -9.35
N THR A 66 -7.95 -3.68 -9.25
CA THR A 66 -9.06 -3.98 -8.32
C THR A 66 -8.50 -4.41 -6.96
N LEU A 67 -9.17 -4.01 -5.88
CA LEU A 67 -8.77 -4.40 -4.52
C LEU A 67 -9.06 -5.89 -4.31
N LEU A 68 -8.02 -6.66 -4.01
CA LEU A 68 -8.12 -8.07 -3.64
C LEU A 68 -8.30 -8.22 -2.13
N GLN A 69 -7.48 -7.51 -1.35
CA GLN A 69 -7.47 -7.62 0.10
C GLN A 69 -6.94 -6.34 0.76
N ALA A 70 -7.46 -5.99 1.93
CA ALA A 70 -6.99 -4.87 2.72
C ALA A 70 -6.76 -5.30 4.16
N HIS A 71 -5.61 -4.89 4.71
CA HIS A 71 -5.23 -5.13 6.10
C HIS A 71 -4.86 -3.82 6.77
N SER A 72 -5.59 -3.45 7.82
CA SER A 72 -5.18 -2.35 8.72
C SER A 72 -4.35 -2.95 9.85
N VAL A 73 -3.03 -2.83 9.72
CA VAL A 73 -2.10 -3.55 10.61
C VAL A 73 -1.61 -2.65 11.75
N HIS A 74 -1.35 -1.37 11.48
CA HIS A 74 -0.74 -0.46 12.46
C HIS A 74 -1.57 0.79 12.72
N LYS A 75 -1.46 1.34 13.95
CA LYS A 75 -1.92 2.70 14.31
C LYS A 75 -0.85 3.76 13.99
N GLY A 76 -0.06 3.51 12.96
CA GLY A 76 1.09 4.33 12.58
C GLY A 76 1.55 3.94 11.18
N ASP A 77 2.40 4.75 10.60
CA ASP A 77 2.70 4.66 9.18
C ASP A 77 3.48 3.39 8.80
N VAL A 78 3.28 2.90 7.57
CA VAL A 78 4.12 1.85 6.98
C VAL A 78 4.96 2.46 5.87
N ASN A 79 6.28 2.41 6.04
CA ASN A 79 7.22 3.17 5.20
C ASN A 79 7.87 2.31 4.13
N VAL A 80 7.97 1.01 4.37
CA VAL A 80 8.71 0.09 3.50
C VAL A 80 7.95 -1.20 3.30
N LEU A 81 8.02 -1.72 2.08
CA LEU A 81 7.57 -3.04 1.65
C LEU A 81 8.76 -3.79 1.02
N ASP A 82 8.85 -5.09 1.27
CA ASP A 82 9.78 -5.98 0.59
C ASP A 82 9.16 -7.37 0.38
N ALA A 83 9.65 -8.14 -0.59
CA ALA A 83 9.19 -9.50 -0.85
C ALA A 83 10.32 -10.50 -0.65
N ALA A 84 9.97 -11.70 -0.16
CA ALA A 84 10.89 -12.83 -0.23
C ALA A 84 11.27 -13.09 -1.71
N PRO A 85 12.47 -13.63 -2.00
CA PRO A 85 12.87 -13.94 -3.38
C PRO A 85 11.91 -14.85 -4.14
N SER A 86 11.13 -15.67 -3.41
CA SER A 86 10.07 -16.54 -3.92
C SER A 86 8.75 -15.80 -4.24
N HIS A 87 8.60 -14.53 -3.85
CA HIS A 87 7.39 -13.71 -3.97
C HIS A 87 6.12 -14.32 -3.36
N ASN A 88 6.26 -15.30 -2.47
CA ASN A 88 5.15 -15.90 -1.71
C ASN A 88 4.95 -15.26 -0.33
N ARG A 89 5.79 -14.29 0.03
CA ARG A 89 5.77 -13.57 1.31
C ARG A 89 6.12 -12.11 1.08
N VAL A 90 5.42 -11.24 1.78
CA VAL A 90 5.65 -9.80 1.79
C VAL A 90 5.91 -9.37 3.23
N PHE A 91 6.93 -8.54 3.38
CA PHE A 91 7.35 -7.94 4.64
C PHE A 91 7.10 -6.44 4.56
N PHE A 92 6.74 -5.84 5.69
CA PHE A 92 6.62 -4.40 5.79
C PHE A 92 7.09 -3.93 7.16
N ALA A 93 7.55 -2.68 7.21
CA ALA A 93 7.96 -2.04 8.44
C ALA A 93 7.56 -0.56 8.44
N GLY A 94 7.35 -0.04 9.63
CA GLY A 94 6.73 1.26 9.84
C GLY A 94 6.95 1.78 11.25
N SER A 95 6.72 3.08 11.44
CA SER A 95 6.79 3.69 12.77
C SER A 95 5.48 3.46 13.54
N GLY A 96 5.54 2.65 14.59
CA GLY A 96 4.45 2.55 15.58
C GLY A 96 4.39 3.84 16.43
N GLY A 97 3.22 4.45 16.51
CA GLY A 97 3.02 5.64 17.35
C GLY A 97 3.38 5.37 18.81
N VAL A 98 4.46 6.03 19.29
CA VAL A 98 5.04 6.31 20.63
C VAL A 98 4.86 5.33 21.82
N ASN A 99 3.93 4.37 21.83
CA ASN A 99 3.57 3.63 23.05
C ASN A 99 3.49 2.10 22.92
N LYS A 100 3.96 1.47 21.85
CA LYS A 100 4.18 0.00 21.84
C LYS A 100 5.01 -0.43 20.64
N GLN A 101 6.14 -1.07 20.97
CA GLN A 101 7.06 -1.88 20.18
C GLN A 101 7.20 -1.54 18.68
N SER A 102 8.39 -1.05 18.31
CA SER A 102 8.92 -1.13 16.96
C SER A 102 9.03 -2.60 16.57
N GLY A 103 7.99 -3.14 15.94
CA GLY A 103 7.98 -4.48 15.37
C GLY A 103 7.93 -4.38 13.86
N ALA A 104 8.91 -4.98 13.17
CA ALA A 104 8.66 -5.47 11.83
C ALA A 104 7.61 -6.59 11.98
N LEU A 105 6.35 -6.34 11.59
CA LEU A 105 5.37 -7.41 11.57
C LEU A 105 5.70 -8.29 10.35
N ILE A 106 6.45 -9.35 10.60
CA ILE A 106 6.65 -10.43 9.63
C ILE A 106 5.32 -11.18 9.59
N LEU A 107 4.49 -10.97 8.57
CA LEU A 107 3.42 -11.91 8.27
C LEU A 107 4.09 -13.22 7.79
N LEU A 108 4.39 -14.09 8.75
CA LEU A 108 4.58 -15.52 8.50
C LEU A 108 3.20 -16.15 8.55
N SER A 109 2.77 -16.77 7.45
CA SER A 109 1.74 -17.81 7.51
C SER A 109 2.23 -18.98 8.34
#